data_AF-A0A944D3Q2-F1
#
_entry.id   AF-A0A944D3Q2-F1
#
_cell.length_a   1.000
_cell.length_b   1.000
_cell.length_c   1.000
_cell.angle_alpha   90.00
_cell.angle_beta   90.00
_cell.angle_gamma   90.00
#
_symmetry.space_group_name_H-M   'P 1'
#
loop_
_entity.id
_entity.type
_entity.pdbx_description
1 polymer ?
#
loop_
_entity_poly.entity_id
_entity_poly.type
_entity_poly.pdbx_seq_one_letter_code
_entity_poly.pdbx_strand_id
1 'polypeptide(L)'
;MNTTLLDTLIKKHKAQPVARGYADIIVSRDTYKDFVSALVTHNFNIKHISWWEWCAEKKNSVYGLGGPKSIFYNGWFLEVPVEDDHIYFAMGISHDQAIAAVVNTIESKAITLSDKTVTFSTSTWLTPGIGLDVSEE
;
A
#
# COMPACT_ATOMS: atom_id res chain seq x y z
N MET A 1 -2.95 -18.37 -8.82
CA MET A 1 -2.63 -16.94 -9.12
C MET A 1 -1.33 -16.85 -9.94
N ASN A 2 -1.18 -15.98 -10.96
CA ASN A 2 0.07 -15.88 -11.76
C ASN A 2 1.16 -15.10 -11.00
N THR A 3 1.82 -15.77 -10.05
CA THR A 3 2.88 -15.22 -9.19
C THR A 3 3.99 -14.54 -9.98
N THR A 4 4.33 -15.05 -11.17
CA THR A 4 5.32 -14.45 -12.09
C THR A 4 4.92 -13.05 -12.59
N LEU A 5 3.63 -12.83 -12.88
CA LEU A 5 3.13 -11.53 -13.29
C LEU A 5 3.16 -10.54 -12.13
N LEU A 6 2.67 -10.96 -10.95
CA LEU A 6 2.67 -10.11 -9.76
C LEU A 6 4.11 -9.69 -9.38
N ASP A 7 5.06 -10.62 -9.40
CA ASP A 7 6.48 -10.33 -9.16
C ASP A 7 7.05 -9.31 -10.17
N THR A 8 6.62 -9.39 -11.43
CA THR A 8 7.02 -8.44 -12.46
C THR A 8 6.47 -7.05 -12.17
N LEU A 9 5.19 -6.94 -11.77
CA LEU A 9 4.57 -5.67 -11.40
C LEU A 9 5.23 -5.07 -10.16
N ILE A 10 5.51 -5.89 -9.15
CA ILE A 10 6.22 -5.51 -7.92
C ILE A 10 7.58 -4.92 -8.25
N LYS A 11 8.39 -5.62 -9.06
CA LYS A 11 9.72 -5.13 -9.46
C LYS A 11 9.62 -3.84 -10.29
N LYS A 12 8.69 -3.77 -11.24
CA LYS A 12 8.49 -2.60 -12.10
C LYS A 12 8.18 -1.33 -11.29
N HIS A 13 7.31 -1.44 -10.29
CA HIS A 13 6.88 -0.29 -9.49
C HIS A 13 7.66 -0.12 -8.18
N LYS A 14 8.72 -0.93 -7.98
CA LYS A 14 9.54 -0.94 -6.76
C LYS A 14 8.69 -1.10 -5.49
N ALA A 15 7.66 -1.93 -5.58
CA ALA A 15 6.74 -2.20 -4.49
C ALA A 15 7.32 -3.32 -3.61
N GLN A 16 7.29 -3.16 -2.30
CA GLN A 16 7.92 -4.05 -1.35
C GLN A 16 6.90 -5.02 -0.73
N PRO A 17 6.95 -6.32 -1.05
CA PRO A 17 6.13 -7.29 -0.35
C PRO A 17 6.55 -7.41 1.11
N VAL A 18 5.58 -7.52 2.00
CA VAL A 18 5.73 -7.75 3.44
C VAL A 18 5.04 -9.06 3.81
N ALA A 19 5.63 -9.76 4.78
CA ALA A 19 5.24 -11.10 5.19
C ALA A 19 5.32 -12.16 4.05
N ARG A 20 4.99 -13.42 4.38
CA ARG A 20 4.90 -14.49 3.39
C ARG A 20 3.59 -14.31 2.61
N GLY A 21 3.64 -14.41 1.28
CA GLY A 21 2.44 -14.55 0.45
C GLY A 21 1.80 -13.27 -0.09
N TYR A 22 2.49 -12.11 -0.14
CA TYR A 22 1.92 -10.84 -0.63
C TYR A 22 0.75 -10.31 0.21
N ALA A 23 0.72 -10.63 1.51
CA ALA A 23 -0.29 -10.16 2.45
C ALA A 23 -0.40 -8.62 2.45
N ASP A 24 0.75 -7.95 2.35
CA ASP A 24 0.85 -6.52 2.08
C ASP A 24 1.95 -6.27 1.05
N ILE A 25 1.73 -5.29 0.18
CA ILE A 25 2.74 -4.80 -0.76
C ILE A 25 2.87 -3.28 -0.59
N ILE A 26 3.92 -2.85 0.12
CA ILE A 26 4.19 -1.43 0.39
C ILE A 26 4.65 -0.75 -0.88
N VAL A 27 3.97 0.31 -1.30
CA VAL A 27 4.31 1.04 -2.53
C VAL A 27 4.63 2.49 -2.20
N SER A 28 5.56 3.07 -2.96
CA SER A 28 5.93 4.48 -2.81
C SER A 28 4.76 5.40 -3.19
N ARG A 29 4.68 6.54 -2.52
CA ARG A 29 3.77 7.66 -2.86
C ARG A 29 3.91 8.14 -4.30
N ASP A 30 5.06 7.95 -4.92
CA ASP A 30 5.29 8.37 -6.31
C ASP A 30 4.76 7.36 -7.34
N THR A 31 4.58 6.10 -6.94
CA THR A 31 4.25 5.00 -7.87
C THR A 31 2.96 4.26 -7.53
N TYR A 32 2.27 4.58 -6.43
CA TYR A 32 1.10 3.84 -5.98
C TYR A 32 -0.05 3.88 -6.99
N LYS A 33 -0.30 5.00 -7.67
CA LYS A 33 -1.39 5.10 -8.68
C LYS A 33 -1.15 4.15 -9.84
N ASP A 34 0.06 4.14 -10.38
CA ASP A 34 0.46 3.26 -11.47
C ASP A 34 0.41 1.79 -11.04
N PHE A 35 0.83 1.50 -9.81
CA PHE A 35 0.78 0.15 -9.26
C PHE A 35 -0.66 -0.33 -9.06
N VAL A 36 -1.54 0.49 -8.48
CA VAL A 36 -2.97 0.20 -8.33
C VAL A 36 -3.62 -0.04 -9.70
N SER A 37 -3.36 0.85 -10.66
CA SER A 37 -3.84 0.68 -12.04
C SER A 37 -3.38 -0.64 -12.63
N ALA A 38 -2.09 -0.95 -12.52
CA ALA A 38 -1.54 -2.20 -13.04
C ALA A 38 -2.17 -3.44 -12.37
N LEU A 39 -2.38 -3.42 -11.05
CA LEU A 39 -3.03 -4.52 -10.33
C LEU A 39 -4.46 -4.74 -10.84
N VAL A 40 -5.27 -3.68 -10.86
CA VAL A 40 -6.68 -3.77 -11.26
C VAL A 40 -6.83 -4.21 -12.71
N THR A 41 -6.06 -3.64 -13.64
CA THR A 41 -6.15 -4.00 -15.07
C THR A 41 -5.72 -5.45 -15.34
N HIS A 42 -4.88 -6.03 -14.48
CA HIS A 42 -4.50 -7.45 -14.56
C HIS A 42 -5.39 -8.36 -13.68
N ASN A 43 -6.54 -7.84 -13.21
CA ASN A 43 -7.54 -8.55 -12.42
C ASN A 43 -7.02 -9.07 -11.06
N PHE A 44 -6.04 -8.40 -10.46
CA PHE A 44 -5.71 -8.63 -9.05
C PHE A 44 -6.75 -7.94 -8.16
N ASN A 45 -7.34 -8.69 -7.24
CA ASN A 45 -8.33 -8.18 -6.31
C ASN A 45 -7.63 -7.52 -5.11
N ILE A 46 -7.82 -6.21 -4.95
CA ILE A 46 -7.31 -5.44 -3.80
C ILE A 46 -8.35 -5.51 -2.68
N LYS A 47 -7.95 -5.99 -1.51
CA LYS A 47 -8.83 -6.26 -0.36
C LYS A 47 -8.77 -5.18 0.71
N HIS A 48 -7.58 -4.64 0.97
CA HIS A 48 -7.39 -3.64 2.02
C HIS A 48 -6.16 -2.77 1.74
N ILE A 49 -6.12 -1.61 2.40
CA ILE A 49 -4.96 -0.72 2.46
C ILE A 49 -4.45 -0.66 3.89
N SER A 50 -3.21 -1.10 4.11
CA SER A 50 -2.47 -0.90 5.36
C SER A 50 -1.60 0.35 5.30
N TRP A 51 -1.15 0.85 6.44
CA TRP A 51 -0.49 2.16 6.53
C TRP A 51 0.90 2.11 7.11
N TRP A 52 1.83 2.75 6.41
CA TRP A 52 3.25 2.64 6.70
C TRP A 52 3.91 4.02 6.73
N GLU A 53 4.89 4.17 7.61
CA GLU A 53 5.79 5.31 7.68
C GLU A 53 7.08 4.99 6.92
N TRP A 54 7.40 5.82 5.94
CA TRP A 54 8.70 5.82 5.29
C TRP A 54 9.69 6.72 6.04
N CYS A 55 10.87 6.17 6.33
CA CYS A 55 11.97 6.88 6.98
C CYS A 55 13.30 6.55 6.31
N ALA A 56 14.17 7.54 6.07
CA ALA A 56 15.53 7.28 5.59
C ALA A 56 16.35 6.46 6.61
N GLU A 57 16.17 6.73 7.90
CA GLU A 57 16.84 6.03 9.00
C GLU A 57 15.79 5.53 10.00
N LYS A 58 15.88 4.27 10.42
CA LYS A 58 14.89 3.63 11.30
C LYS A 58 14.63 4.39 12.60
N LYS A 59 15.68 4.97 13.18
CA LYS A 59 15.63 5.74 14.44
C LYS A 59 14.82 7.04 14.34
N ASN A 60 14.53 7.51 13.12
CA ASN A 60 13.76 8.72 12.89
C ASN A 60 12.25 8.44 12.81
N SER A 61 11.83 7.18 12.95
CA SER A 61 10.42 6.80 13.07
C SER A 61 9.76 7.58 14.18
N VAL A 62 8.62 8.19 13.88
CA VAL A 62 7.83 8.90 14.89
C VAL A 62 6.59 8.10 15.28
N TYR A 63 6.01 7.36 14.34
CA TYR A 63 4.72 6.69 14.49
C TYR A 63 4.78 5.18 14.23
N GLY A 64 5.73 4.75 13.39
CA GLY A 64 5.88 3.36 13.01
C GLY A 64 6.46 2.51 14.14
N LEU A 65 5.85 1.34 14.38
CA LEU A 65 6.27 0.41 15.44
C LEU A 65 7.45 -0.48 15.01
N GLY A 66 7.50 -0.85 13.73
CA GLY A 66 8.49 -1.78 13.22
C GLY A 66 8.23 -2.15 11.77
N GLY A 67 9.24 -2.70 11.10
CA GLY A 67 9.11 -3.09 9.71
C GLY A 67 10.45 -3.28 9.00
N PRO A 68 10.40 -3.67 7.72
CA PRO A 68 11.57 -4.01 6.93
C PRO A 68 12.35 -2.78 6.45
N LYS A 69 13.67 -2.98 6.26
CA LYS A 69 14.46 -2.08 5.41
C LYS A 69 13.96 -2.21 3.98
N SER A 70 13.90 -1.12 3.24
CA SER A 70 13.51 -1.19 1.84
C SER A 70 14.56 -1.90 0.99
N ILE A 71 14.12 -2.77 0.08
CA ILE A 71 14.99 -3.42 -0.91
C ILE A 71 15.17 -2.57 -2.19
N PHE A 72 14.34 -1.54 -2.37
CA PHE A 72 14.35 -0.67 -3.56
C PHE A 72 14.82 0.76 -3.27
N TYR A 73 14.70 1.21 -2.03
CA TYR A 73 15.04 2.56 -1.59
C TYR A 73 15.99 2.50 -0.41
N ASN A 74 16.85 3.52 -0.24
CA ASN A 74 17.63 3.62 0.98
C ASN A 74 16.76 4.20 2.11
N GLY A 75 16.12 3.31 2.87
CA GLY A 75 15.22 3.67 3.95
C GLY A 75 14.53 2.47 4.55
N TRP A 76 13.56 2.73 5.41
CA TRP A 76 12.75 1.76 6.14
C TRP A 76 11.28 2.07 5.92
N PHE A 77 10.48 1.02 5.87
CA PHE A 77 9.03 1.13 6.02
C PHE A 77 8.66 0.56 7.38
N LEU A 78 7.88 1.32 8.15
CA LEU A 78 7.50 0.97 9.51
C LEU A 78 5.99 1.06 9.65
N GLU A 79 5.36 0.00 10.14
CA GLU A 79 3.92 -0.10 10.22
C GLU A 79 3.34 0.92 11.21
N VAL A 80 2.35 1.69 10.75
CA VAL A 80 1.62 2.64 11.58
C VAL A 80 0.46 1.87 12.24
N PRO A 81 0.31 1.90 13.57
CA PRO A 81 -0.67 1.08 14.28
C PRO A 81 -2.08 1.69 14.20
N VAL A 82 -2.67 1.65 13.02
CA VAL A 82 -4.02 2.14 12.71
C VAL A 82 -4.81 1.06 11.99
N GLU A 83 -6.12 1.21 11.95
CA GLU A 83 -6.98 0.30 11.20
C GLU A 83 -6.73 0.41 9.69
N ASP A 84 -6.70 -0.75 9.05
CA ASP A 84 -6.64 -0.89 7.59
C ASP A 84 -7.95 -0.42 6.96
N ASP A 85 -7.87 0.16 5.76
CA ASP A 85 -9.06 0.50 4.99
C ASP A 85 -9.45 -0.66 4.10
N HIS A 86 -10.51 -1.38 4.48
CA HIS A 86 -11.06 -2.47 3.67
C HIS A 86 -11.80 -1.96 2.43
N ILE A 87 -11.55 -2.60 1.29
CA ILE A 87 -12.15 -2.24 0.00
C ILE A 87 -13.12 -3.33 -0.43
N TYR A 88 -14.33 -2.91 -0.80
CA TYR A 88 -15.36 -3.78 -1.35
C TYR A 88 -15.78 -3.27 -2.72
N PHE A 89 -15.57 -4.10 -3.73
CA PHE A 89 -16.00 -3.80 -5.09
C PHE A 89 -17.40 -4.34 -5.35
N ALA A 90 -18.26 -3.53 -5.96
CA ALA A 90 -19.55 -4.00 -6.43
C ALA A 90 -19.38 -4.99 -7.60
N MET A 91 -20.30 -5.95 -7.72
CA MET A 91 -20.32 -6.84 -8.88
C MET A 91 -20.47 -6.04 -10.18
N GLY A 92 -19.60 -6.32 -11.15
CA GLY A 92 -19.62 -5.65 -12.46
C GLY A 92 -19.02 -4.23 -12.46
N ILE A 93 -18.29 -3.84 -11.41
CA ILE A 93 -17.52 -2.60 -11.42
C ILE A 93 -16.53 -2.58 -12.59
N SER A 94 -16.41 -1.45 -13.28
CA SER A 94 -15.37 -1.27 -14.30
C SER A 94 -13.98 -1.11 -13.65
N HIS A 95 -12.92 -1.40 -14.41
CA HIS A 95 -11.55 -1.18 -13.94
C HIS A 95 -11.32 0.28 -13.53
N ASP A 96 -11.80 1.25 -14.30
CA ASP A 96 -11.63 2.68 -13.98
C ASP A 96 -12.30 3.06 -12.66
N GLN A 97 -13.51 2.55 -12.40
CA GLN A 97 -14.22 2.78 -11.14
C GLN A 97 -13.49 2.11 -9.96
N ALA A 98 -12.97 0.91 -10.16
CA ALA A 98 -12.21 0.21 -9.12
C ALA A 98 -10.90 0.96 -8.79
N ILE A 99 -10.15 1.40 -9.83
CA ILE A 99 -8.93 2.21 -9.66
C ILE A 99 -9.26 3.50 -8.91
N ALA A 100 -10.30 4.23 -9.34
CA ALA A 100 -10.71 5.46 -8.70
C ALA A 100 -11.11 5.26 -7.23
N ALA A 101 -11.82 4.17 -6.91
CA ALA A 101 -12.19 3.84 -5.53
C ALA A 101 -10.95 3.63 -4.66
N VAL A 102 -9.99 2.82 -5.10
CA VAL A 102 -8.75 2.56 -4.35
C VAL A 102 -7.92 3.82 -4.18
N VAL A 103 -7.73 4.61 -5.25
CA VAL A 103 -6.96 5.85 -5.21
C VAL A 103 -7.62 6.86 -4.27
N ASN A 104 -8.94 7.00 -4.33
CA ASN A 104 -9.68 7.89 -3.44
C ASN A 104 -9.56 7.44 -1.97
N THR A 105 -9.61 6.14 -1.68
CA THR A 105 -9.36 5.62 -0.31
C THR A 105 -7.97 6.02 0.17
N ILE A 106 -6.94 5.89 -0.69
CA ILE A 106 -5.57 6.26 -0.32
C ILE A 106 -5.44 7.78 -0.10
N GLU A 107 -5.91 8.58 -1.05
CA GLU A 107 -5.75 10.04 -1.03
C GLU A 107 -6.58 10.72 0.06
N SER A 108 -7.70 10.12 0.46
CA SER A 108 -8.57 10.64 1.52
C SER A 108 -8.14 10.22 2.93
N LYS A 109 -7.13 9.33 3.08
CA LYS A 109 -6.72 8.85 4.39
C LYS A 109 -6.32 10.00 5.30
N ALA A 110 -6.94 9.99 6.47
CA ALA A 110 -6.58 10.80 7.63
C ALA A 110 -6.37 9.89 8.83
N ILE A 111 -5.27 10.08 9.54
CA ILE A 111 -4.93 9.39 10.77
C ILE A 111 -4.91 10.42 11.88
N THR A 112 -5.78 10.24 12.87
CA THR A 112 -5.76 11.04 14.09
C THR A 112 -4.79 10.41 15.07
N LEU A 113 -3.69 11.12 15.30
CA LEU A 113 -2.69 10.82 16.31
C LEU A 113 -3.01 11.66 17.57
N SER A 114 -2.33 11.36 18.67
CA SER A 114 -2.61 11.96 19.97
C SER A 114 -2.53 13.49 20.01
N ASP A 115 -1.72 14.11 19.15
CA ASP A 115 -1.49 15.56 19.10
C ASP A 115 -1.93 16.23 17.80
N LYS A 116 -2.24 15.47 16.75
CA LYS A 116 -2.58 16.01 15.42
C LYS A 116 -3.26 15.00 14.52
N THR A 117 -3.91 15.51 13.47
CA THR A 117 -4.33 14.71 12.33
C THR A 117 -3.30 14.81 11.21
N VAL A 118 -2.85 13.66 10.71
CA VAL A 118 -1.99 13.56 9.54
C VAL A 118 -2.82 13.01 8.39
N THR A 119 -2.81 13.66 7.24
CA THR A 119 -3.43 13.12 6.04
C THR A 119 -2.38 12.58 5.07
N PHE A 120 -2.81 11.71 4.17
CA PHE A 120 -1.96 11.29 3.06
C PHE A 120 -1.49 12.49 2.22
N SER A 121 -2.35 13.47 1.99
CA SER A 121 -2.03 14.66 1.18
C SER A 121 -1.05 15.63 1.82
N THR A 122 -1.01 15.74 3.16
CA THR A 122 -0.14 16.71 3.86
C THR A 122 1.15 16.11 4.41
N SER A 123 1.29 14.78 4.38
CA SER A 123 2.51 14.10 4.81
C SER A 123 3.37 13.67 3.64
N THR A 124 4.68 13.57 3.88
CA THR A 124 5.64 13.03 2.91
C THR A 124 6.05 11.59 3.24
N TRP A 125 5.69 11.09 4.42
CA TRP A 125 6.14 9.81 4.95
C TRP A 125 5.06 8.73 4.94
N LEU A 126 3.77 9.10 4.98
CA LEU A 126 2.67 8.12 5.02
C LEU A 126 2.53 7.48 3.64
N THR A 127 2.65 6.15 3.60
CA THR A 127 2.67 5.37 2.36
C THR A 127 1.77 4.15 2.50
N PRO A 128 1.06 3.72 1.44
CA PRO A 128 0.12 2.61 1.53
C PRO A 128 0.83 1.26 1.36
N GLY A 129 0.33 0.26 2.07
CA GLY A 129 0.50 -1.16 1.80
C GLY A 129 -0.75 -1.70 1.12
N ILE A 130 -0.60 -2.33 -0.05
CA ILE A 130 -1.72 -2.88 -0.81
C ILE A 130 -1.86 -4.35 -0.48
N GLY A 131 -2.96 -4.72 0.18
CA GLY A 131 -3.32 -6.09 0.47
C GLY A 131 -4.12 -6.72 -0.66
N LEU A 132 -3.67 -7.87 -1.15
CA LEU A 132 -4.34 -8.62 -2.22
C LEU A 132 -5.10 -9.83 -1.67
N ASP A 133 -6.19 -10.18 -2.34
CA ASP A 133 -6.85 -11.47 -2.15
C ASP A 133 -6.07 -12.57 -2.87
N VAL A 134 -4.99 -13.02 -2.24
CA VAL A 134 -4.23 -14.20 -2.61
C VAL A 134 -4.97 -15.42 -2.06
N SER A 135 -5.79 -16.05 -2.89
CA SER A 135 -6.28 -17.40 -2.58
C SER A 135 -5.07 -18.32 -2.42
N GLU A 136 -4.84 -18.84 -1.21
CA GLU A 136 -3.95 -19.99 -1.00
C GLU A 136 -4.56 -21.15 -1.81
N GLU A 137 -3.94 -21.49 -2.94
CA GLU A 137 -4.20 -22.78 -3.62
C GLU A 137 -3.70 -23.94 -2.76
#